data_AF-A0A2V7MQX3-F1
#
_entry.id   AF-A0A2V7MQX3-F1
#
_cell.length_a   1.000
_cell.length_b   1.000
_cell.length_c   1.000
_cell.angle_alpha   90.00
_cell.angle_beta   90.00
_cell.angle_gamma   90.00
#
_symmetry.space_group_name_H-M   'P 1'
#
loop_
_entity.id
_entity.type
_entity.pdbx_description
1 polymer ?
#
loop_
_entity_poly.entity_id
_entity_poly.type
_entity_poly.pdbx_seq_one_letter_code
_entity_poly.pdbx_strand_id
1 'polypeptide(L)' 'MRAEDPDGIDSVWVALDSVEKGEDGVFDRVFTSRWRFVVAAGHPQGDRLPLTFRARDVAGFEAQRDTYVVVGP' A
#
# COMPACT_ATOMS: atom_id res chain seq x y z
N MET A 1 -1.29 -12.98 16.68
CA MET A 1 -1.66 -11.58 16.92
C MET A 1 -2.35 -11.09 15.67
N ARG A 2 -3.70 -11.12 15.66
CA ARG A 2 -4.51 -10.65 14.54
C ARG A 2 -4.91 -9.22 14.91
N ALA A 3 -4.52 -8.24 14.12
CA ALA A 3 -4.94 -6.87 14.30
C ALA A 3 -6.40 -6.79 13.86
N GLU A 4 -7.32 -6.96 14.80
CA GLU A 4 -8.70 -6.54 14.64
C GLU A 4 -8.82 -5.23 15.40
N ASP A 5 -8.92 -4.15 14.64
CA ASP A 5 -9.19 -2.81 15.14
C ASP A 5 -10.72 -2.59 15.13
N PRO A 6 -11.34 -2.18 16.24
CA PRO A 6 -12.78 -1.95 16.33
C PRO A 6 -13.29 -0.82 15.41
N ASP A 7 -12.42 0.02 14.85
CA ASP A 7 -12.79 1.19 14.04
C ASP A 7 -12.67 0.97 12.51
N GLY A 8 -12.11 -0.16 12.08
CA GLY A 8 -11.88 -0.48 10.67
C GLY A 8 -10.45 -0.94 10.43
N ILE A 9 -10.20 -1.64 9.33
CA ILE A 9 -8.85 -2.16 9.04
C ILE A 9 -7.90 -0.99 8.74
N ASP A 10 -7.14 -0.56 9.75
CA ASP A 10 -6.17 0.54 9.65
C ASP A 10 -4.90 0.16 8.88
N SER A 11 -4.62 -1.14 8.71
CA SER A 11 -3.48 -1.61 7.93
C SER A 11 -3.67 -3.01 7.36
N VAL A 12 -3.09 -3.25 6.19
CA VAL A 12 -3.09 -4.56 5.52
C VAL A 12 -1.65 -4.95 5.21
N TRP A 13 -1.27 -6.17 5.59
CA TRP A 13 0.00 -6.78 5.20
C TRP A 13 -0.22 -7.69 4.02
N VAL A 14 0.60 -7.54 2.98
CA VAL A 14 0.54 -8.42 1.82
C VAL A 14 1.93 -8.90 1.43
N ALA A 15 2.05 -10.21 1.25
CA ALA A 15 3.23 -10.81 0.67
C ALA A 15 3.19 -10.68 -0.85
N LEU A 16 4.31 -10.27 -1.43
CA LEU A 16 4.49 -10.14 -2.87
C LEU A 16 5.46 -11.22 -3.35
N ASP A 17 5.03 -12.03 -4.30
CA ASP A 17 5.87 -13.04 -4.98
C ASP A 17 5.99 -12.78 -6.49
N SER A 18 5.14 -11.93 -7.07
CA SER A 18 5.20 -11.53 -8.47
C SER A 18 6.28 -10.47 -8.72
N VAL A 19 7.36 -10.89 -9.37
CA VAL A 19 8.45 -10.01 -9.84
C VAL A 19 8.08 -9.47 -11.22
N GLU A 20 7.99 -8.16 -11.36
CA GLU A 20 7.88 -7.49 -12.66
C GLU A 20 9.25 -6.91 -13.08
N LYS A 21 9.47 -6.76 -14.39
CA LYS A 21 10.66 -6.06 -14.89
C LYS A 21 10.56 -4.58 -14.54
N GLY A 22 11.54 -4.05 -13.81
CA GLY A 22 11.69 -2.61 -13.59
C GLY A 22 11.96 -1.83 -14.88
N GLU A 23 11.68 -0.53 -14.86
CA GLU A 23 11.88 0.39 -16.01
C GLU A 23 13.34 0.46 -16.49
N ASP A 24 14.30 0.05 -15.64
CA ASP A 24 15.73 0.09 -15.89
C ASP A 24 16.29 -1.16 -16.60
N GLY A 25 15.42 -2.08 -17.02
CA GLY A 25 15.85 -3.25 -17.80
C GLY A 25 16.55 -4.34 -16.98
N VAL A 26 16.07 -4.61 -15.75
CA VAL A 26 16.38 -5.77 -14.88
C VAL A 26 17.44 -5.52 -13.79
N PHE A 27 17.91 -4.28 -13.58
CA PHE A 27 18.83 -3.99 -12.48
C PHE A 27 18.10 -3.79 -11.14
N ASP A 28 16.92 -3.18 -11.17
CA ASP A 28 16.04 -3.02 -10.02
C ASP A 28 14.92 -4.07 -10.02
N ARG A 29 14.78 -4.78 -8.90
CA ARG A 29 13.64 -5.67 -8.66
C ARG A 29 12.42 -4.82 -8.30
N VAL A 30 11.41 -4.85 -9.16
CA VAL A 30 10.13 -4.20 -8.91
C VAL A 30 9.08 -5.26 -8.59
N PHE A 31 8.32 -4.99 -7.53
CA PHE A 31 7.17 -5.80 -7.14
C PHE A 31 5.90 -4.98 -7.35
N THR A 32 4.93 -5.56 -8.05
CA THR A 32 3.65 -4.91 -8.34
C THR A 32 2.53 -5.75 -7.76
N SER A 33 1.55 -5.08 -7.16
CA SER A 33 0.29 -5.73 -6.79
C SER A 33 -0.83 -4.70 -6.75
N ARG A 34 -2.05 -5.20 -6.99
CA ARG A 34 -3.27 -4.42 -6.94
C ARG A 34 -3.97 -4.62 -5.61
N TRP A 35 -4.32 -3.51 -4.98
CA TRP A 35 -5.03 -3.48 -3.70
C TRP A 35 -6.35 -2.74 -3.87
N ARG A 36 -7.34 -3.09 -3.06
CA ARG A 36 -8.58 -2.31 -2.92
C ARG A 36 -8.75 -1.94 -1.45
N PHE A 37 -8.85 -0.65 -1.19
CA PHE A 37 -9.20 -0.11 0.13
C PHE A 37 -10.65 0.34 0.09
N VAL A 38 -11.40 0.00 1.15
CA VAL A 38 -12.75 0.53 1.34
C VAL A 38 -12.59 1.85 2.07
N VAL A 39 -12.98 2.95 1.42
CA VAL A 39 -13.01 4.27 2.05
C VAL A 39 -14.26 4.34 2.93
N ALA A 40 -14.08 4.66 4.22
CA ALA A 40 -15.19 4.83 5.15
C ALA A 40 -16.15 5.93 4.65
N ALA A 41 -17.44 5.79 5.00
CA ALA A 41 -18.41 6.85 4.68
C ALA A 41 -18.03 8.15 5.43
N GLY A 42 -18.28 9.30 4.80
CA GLY A 42 -18.02 10.62 5.40
C GLY A 42 -16.88 11.41 4.77
N HIS A 43 -16.14 10.84 3.81
CA HIS A 43 -15.14 11.57 3.03
C HIS A 43 -15.78 12.23 1.79
N PRO A 44 -15.85 13.57 1.70
CA PRO A 44 -16.34 14.27 0.50
C PRO A 44 -15.43 14.09 -0.71
N GLN A 45 -16.00 14.31 -1.90
CA GLN A 45 -15.25 14.34 -3.14
C GLN A 45 -14.11 15.38 -3.07
N GLY A 46 -12.92 14.98 -3.54
CA GLY A 46 -11.73 15.82 -3.51
C GLY A 46 -10.89 15.70 -2.23
N ASP A 47 -11.39 14.99 -1.20
CA ASP A 47 -10.59 14.69 -0.02
C ASP A 47 -9.32 13.92 -0.37
N ARG A 48 -8.24 14.24 0.34
CA ARG A 48 -6.96 13.53 0.25
C ARG A 48 -6.84 12.58 1.42
N LEU A 49 -6.87 11.29 1.14
CA LEU A 49 -6.69 10.25 2.15
C LEU A 49 -5.22 9.87 2.19
N PRO A 50 -4.50 10.15 3.30
CA PRO A 50 -3.09 9.82 3.41
C PRO A 50 -2.90 8.30 3.45
N LEU A 51 -1.87 7.82 2.76
CA LEU A 51 -1.47 6.42 2.72
C LEU A 51 0.03 6.31 2.96
N THR A 52 0.42 5.30 3.73
CA THR A 52 1.81 4.95 3.96
C THR A 52 2.06 3.53 3.46
N PHE A 53 2.94 3.39 2.48
CA PHE A 53 3.42 2.10 1.98
C PHE A 53 4.73 1.75 2.69
N ARG A 54 4.79 0.57 3.29
CA ARG A 54 6.01 0.02 3.88
C ARG A 54 6.36 -1.30 3.21
N ALA A 55 7.59 -1.41 2.72
CA ALA A 55 8.15 -2.63 2.20
C ALA A 55 9.21 -3.14 3.17
N ARG A 56 9.14 -4.44 3.50
CA ARG A 56 10.15 -5.11 4.31
C ARG A 56 10.42 -6.51 3.77
N ASP A 57 11.68 -6.93 3.77
CA ASP A 57 12.06 -8.32 3.48
C ASP A 57 12.72 -9.04 4.67
N VAL A 58 13.00 -10.34 4.49
CA VAL A 58 13.65 -11.19 5.49
C VAL A 58 15.14 -10.91 5.67
N ALA A 59 15.77 -10.24 4.71
CA ALA A 59 17.17 -9.84 4.74
C ALA A 59 17.38 -8.51 5.48
N GLY A 60 16.30 -7.82 5.85
CA GLY A 60 16.33 -6.56 6.60
C GLY A 60 16.22 -5.32 5.73
N PHE A 61 15.88 -5.45 4.44
CA PHE A 61 15.47 -4.31 3.63
C PHE A 61 14.21 -3.67 4.22
N GLU A 62 14.19 -2.34 4.31
CA GLU A 62 13.04 -1.56 4.72
C GLU A 62 12.94 -0.28 3.88
N ALA A 63 11.76 -0.01 3.32
CA ALA A 63 11.48 1.23 2.60
C ALA A 63 10.08 1.74 2.96
N GLN A 64 9.94 3.06 3.12
CA GLN A 64 8.65 3.72 3.34
C GLN A 64 8.40 4.74 2.24
N ARG A 65 7.14 4.81 1.79
CA ARG A 65 6.65 5.85 0.91
C ARG A 65 5.30 6.36 1.38
N ASP A 66 5.25 7.65 1.68
CA ASP A 66 4.02 8.34 2.02
C ASP A 66 3.42 8.99 0.77
N THR A 67 2.12 8.88 0.62
CA THR A 67 1.36 9.41 -0.50
C THR A 67 -0.09 9.65 -0.09
N TYR A 68 -0.96 9.97 -1.06
CA TYR A 68 -2.38 10.11 -0.82
C TYR A 68 -3.18 9.66 -2.05
N VAL A 69 -4.42 9.25 -1.82
CA VAL A 69 -5.43 9.08 -2.87
C VAL A 69 -6.45 10.19 -2.77
N VAL A 70 -7.10 10.52 -3.89
CA VAL A 70 -8.15 11.53 -3.94
C VAL A 70 -9.51 10.85 -4.11
N VAL A 71 -10.49 11.22 -3.30
CA VAL A 71 -11.85 10.71 -3.41
C VAL A 71 -12.48 11.21 -4.71
N GLY A 72 -12.72 10.27 -5.64
CA GLY A 72 -13.37 10.52 -6.93
C GLY A 72 -14.90 10.47 -6.87
N PRO A 73 -15.57 10.84 -7.97
CA PRO A 73 -17.02 10.71 -8.12
C PRO A 73 -17.48 9.25 -8.18
#